data_AF-A0A6D0ILG2-F1
#
_entry.id   AF-A0A6D0ILG2-F1
#
_cell.length_a   1.000
_cell.length_b   1.000
_cell.length_c   1.000
_cell.angle_alpha   90.00
_cell.angle_beta   90.00
_cell.angle_gamma   90.00
#
_symmetry.space_group_name_H-M   'P 1'
#
loop_
_entity.id
_entity.type
_entity.pdbx_description
1 polymer ?
#
loop_
_entity_poly.entity_id
_entity_poly.type
_entity_poly.pdbx_seq_one_letter_code
_entity_poly.pdbx_strand_id
1 'polypeptide(L)'
;AKLTALGDELRFVLLTSGATVADYNDAPADAQQSEVLKGLKVALSKAEGEKCPRCWHYTQDVGKVAEHAEICGRCVSNVAGDGEKRKFA
;
A
#
# COMPACT_ATOMS: atom_id res chain seq x y z
N ALA A 1 -0.89 -13.68 10.77
CA ALA A 1 0.46 -14.30 10.85
C ALA A 1 1.17 -14.36 9.50
N LYS A 2 0.69 -15.09 8.47
CA LYS A 2 1.44 -15.25 7.19
C LYS A 2 1.46 -14.00 6.30
N LEU A 3 0.33 -13.33 6.09
CA LEU A 3 0.27 -12.11 5.27
C LEU A 3 1.12 -10.97 5.82
N THR A 4 1.26 -10.90 7.15
CA THR A 4 2.10 -9.92 7.85
C THR A 4 3.58 -10.01 7.43
N ALA A 5 4.05 -11.17 6.95
CA ALA A 5 5.42 -11.33 6.49
C ALA A 5 5.77 -10.47 5.26
N LEU A 6 4.76 -10.08 4.46
CA LEU A 6 4.94 -9.23 3.28
C LEU A 6 5.10 -7.74 3.64
N GLY A 7 4.71 -7.34 4.85
CA GLY A 7 4.79 -5.94 5.28
C GLY A 7 4.15 -4.97 4.27
N ASP A 8 4.83 -3.85 4.00
CA ASP A 8 4.37 -2.83 3.04
C ASP A 8 4.33 -3.35 1.58
N GLU A 9 5.07 -4.42 1.26
CA GLU A 9 5.09 -4.98 -0.10
C GLU A 9 3.81 -5.74 -0.45
N LEU A 10 2.93 -6.02 0.52
CA LEU A 10 1.61 -6.63 0.26
C LEU A 10 0.80 -5.82 -0.77
N ARG A 11 0.91 -4.49 -0.73
CA ARG A 11 0.22 -3.62 -1.69
C ARG A 11 0.71 -3.81 -3.12
N PHE A 12 2.00 -4.14 -3.32
CA PHE A 12 2.54 -4.44 -4.64
C PHE A 12 2.01 -5.78 -5.17
N VAL A 13 1.93 -6.79 -4.30
CA VAL A 13 1.35 -8.11 -4.67
C VAL A 13 -0.13 -7.98 -5.07
N LEU A 14 -0.88 -7.13 -4.36
CA LEU A 14 -2.30 -6.90 -4.61
C LEU A 14 -2.59 -5.81 -5.65
N LEU A 15 -1.55 -5.17 -6.20
CA LEU A 15 -1.66 -4.06 -7.15
C LEU A 15 -2.54 -2.90 -6.63
N THR A 16 -2.44 -2.61 -5.33
CA THR A 16 -3.16 -1.51 -4.66
C THR A 16 -2.20 -0.41 -4.19
N SER A 17 -2.73 0.79 -3.93
CA SER A 17 -1.91 1.89 -3.38
C SER A 17 -1.47 1.66 -1.93
N GLY A 18 -2.23 0.87 -1.17
CA GLY A 18 -1.96 0.47 0.21
C GLY A 18 -2.69 -0.83 0.56
N ALA A 19 -2.17 -1.54 1.58
CA ALA A 19 -2.78 -2.75 2.11
C ALA A 19 -2.39 -2.91 3.59
N THR A 20 -3.36 -3.22 4.44
CA THR A 20 -3.15 -3.42 5.88
C THR A 20 -3.71 -4.77 6.29
N VAL A 21 -2.98 -5.50 7.14
CA VAL A 21 -3.45 -6.74 7.76
C VAL A 21 -3.85 -6.44 9.20
N ALA A 22 -5.13 -6.58 9.52
CA ALA A 22 -5.71 -6.38 10.85
C ALA A 22 -6.18 -7.69 11.48
N ASP A 23 -6.61 -7.66 12.75
CA ASP A 23 -7.22 -8.81 13.41
C ASP A 23 -8.56 -9.15 12.73
N TYR A 24 -8.90 -10.44 12.69
CA TYR A 24 -10.13 -10.91 12.07
C TYR A 24 -11.39 -10.38 12.77
N ASN A 25 -11.32 -10.16 14.09
CA ASN A 25 -12.43 -9.66 14.89
C ASN A 25 -12.65 -8.16 14.73
N ASP A 26 -11.64 -7.43 14.25
CA ASP A 26 -11.70 -5.99 13.96
C ASP A 26 -12.24 -5.69 12.55
N ALA A 27 -12.62 -6.72 11.80
CA ALA A 27 -13.11 -6.55 10.44
C ALA A 27 -14.39 -5.67 10.41
N PRO A 28 -14.44 -4.63 9.56
CA PRO A 28 -15.61 -3.76 9.48
C PRO A 28 -16.83 -4.49 8.94
N ALA A 29 -18.01 -3.91 9.14
CA ALA A 29 -19.29 -4.54 8.78
C ALA A 29 -19.44 -4.83 7.28
N ASP A 30 -18.75 -4.05 6.43
CA ASP A 30 -18.72 -4.20 4.98
C ASP A 30 -17.61 -5.14 4.48
N ALA A 31 -16.81 -5.72 5.38
CA ALA A 31 -15.79 -6.69 5.01
C ALA A 31 -16.43 -7.99 4.50
N GLN A 32 -15.99 -8.45 3.35
CA GLN A 32 -16.49 -9.65 2.71
C GLN A 32 -15.72 -10.89 3.17
N GLN A 33 -16.45 -11.92 3.60
CA GLN A 33 -15.88 -13.21 3.92
C GLN A 33 -15.38 -13.89 2.64
N SER A 34 -14.13 -14.38 2.64
CA SER A 34 -13.62 -15.18 1.52
C SER A 34 -14.39 -16.51 1.42
N GLU A 35 -14.82 -16.85 0.21
CA GLU A 35 -15.50 -18.11 -0.10
C GLU A 35 -14.54 -19.32 -0.11
N VAL A 36 -13.25 -19.08 -0.36
CA VAL A 36 -12.24 -20.14 -0.55
C VAL A 36 -11.36 -20.29 0.69
N LEU A 37 -11.06 -19.21 1.41
CA LEU A 37 -10.15 -19.21 2.55
C LEU A 37 -10.89 -18.89 3.86
N LYS A 38 -11.06 -19.91 4.71
CA LYS A 38 -11.58 -19.74 6.07
C LYS A 38 -10.66 -18.84 6.89
N GLY A 39 -11.25 -17.94 7.67
CA GLY A 39 -10.49 -17.00 8.52
C GLY A 39 -9.90 -15.79 7.76
N LEU A 40 -10.34 -15.55 6.52
CA LEU A 40 -10.02 -14.34 5.77
C LEU A 40 -11.28 -13.52 5.48
N LYS A 41 -11.25 -12.24 5.87
CA LYS A 41 -12.19 -11.20 5.42
C LYS A 41 -11.41 -10.13 4.66
N VAL A 42 -12.04 -9.53 3.66
CA VAL A 42 -11.45 -8.46 2.83
C VAL A 42 -12.40 -7.28 2.80
N ALA A 43 -11.90 -6.10 3.18
CA ALA A 43 -12.57 -4.84 2.99
C ALA A 43 -11.81 -4.01 1.95
N LEU A 44 -12.54 -3.20 1.18
CA LEU A 44 -11.97 -2.33 0.16
C LEU A 44 -12.38 -0.89 0.43
N SER A 45 -11.42 0.02 0.35
CA SER A 45 -11.66 1.45 0.47
C SER A 45 -10.82 2.21 -0.55
N LYS A 46 -11.26 3.42 -0.89
CA LYS A 46 -10.48 4.33 -1.73
C LYS A 46 -9.26 4.79 -0.94
N ALA A 47 -8.07 4.66 -1.52
CA ALA A 47 -6.85 5.17 -0.93
C ALA A 47 -6.89 6.70 -0.80
N GLU A 48 -6.33 7.22 0.29
CA GLU A 48 -6.25 8.65 0.56
C GLU A 48 -5.09 9.34 -0.17
N GLY A 49 -5.12 10.66 -0.21
CA GLY A 49 -4.07 11.50 -0.79
C GLY A 49 -4.21 11.66 -2.31
N GLU A 50 -3.08 11.85 -2.98
CA GLU A 50 -3.02 12.19 -4.40
C GLU A 50 -2.28 11.12 -5.20
N LYS A 51 -2.69 10.93 -6.45
CA LYS A 51 -2.03 10.00 -7.36
C LYS A 51 -0.64 10.53 -7.73
N CYS A 52 0.41 9.84 -7.32
CA CYS A 52 1.75 10.14 -7.80
C CYS A 52 1.86 9.86 -9.31
N PRO A 53 2.28 10.82 -10.16
CA PRO A 53 2.35 10.63 -11.61
C PRO A 53 3.41 9.61 -12.05
N ARG A 54 4.39 9.28 -11.18
CA ARG A 54 5.46 8.32 -11.50
C ARG A 54 5.11 6.87 -11.18
N CYS A 55 4.65 6.57 -9.98
CA CYS A 55 4.30 5.20 -9.59
C CYS A 55 2.81 4.89 -9.62
N TRP A 56 1.97 5.91 -9.85
CA TRP A 56 0.50 5.83 -9.87
C TRP A 56 -0.15 5.38 -8.56
N HIS A 57 0.60 5.26 -7.48
CA HIS A 57 0.03 5.06 -6.15
C HIS A 57 -0.55 6.36 -5.62
N TYR A 58 -1.74 6.26 -5.02
CA TYR A 58 -2.28 7.32 -4.18
C TYR A 58 -1.53 7.35 -2.85
N THR A 59 -1.06 8.53 -2.46
CA THR A 59 -0.28 8.72 -1.24
C THR A 59 -0.42 10.15 -0.72
N GLN A 60 -0.24 10.32 0.58
CA GLN A 60 -0.39 11.60 1.27
C GLN A 60 0.90 12.43 1.27
N ASP A 61 1.97 11.95 0.61
CA ASP A 61 3.30 12.58 0.62
C ASP A 61 3.77 13.09 -0.75
N VAL A 62 2.90 13.12 -1.76
CA VAL A 62 3.17 13.86 -3.00
C VAL A 62 3.44 15.32 -2.64
N GLY A 63 4.53 15.88 -3.17
CA GLY A 63 4.87 17.30 -2.97
C GLY A 63 5.57 17.65 -1.66
N LYS A 64 5.84 16.67 -0.79
CA LYS A 64 6.53 16.94 0.48
C LYS A 64 8.05 17.18 0.36
N VAL A 65 8.66 16.82 -0.78
CA VAL A 65 10.08 17.09 -1.06
C VAL A 65 10.17 18.22 -2.07
N ALA A 66 10.73 19.36 -1.68
CA ALA A 66 10.71 20.59 -2.47
C ALA A 66 11.39 20.44 -3.84
N GLU A 67 12.52 19.73 -3.90
CA GLU A 67 13.28 19.45 -5.12
C GLU A 67 12.53 18.54 -6.11
N HIS A 68 11.51 17.83 -5.62
CA HIS A 68 10.73 16.84 -6.37
C HIS A 68 9.23 16.95 -6.05
N ALA A 69 8.70 18.16 -6.10
CA ALA A 69 7.35 18.49 -5.63
C ALA A 69 6.19 17.78 -6.39
N GLU A 70 6.46 17.13 -7.52
CA GLU A 70 5.44 16.45 -8.31
C GLU A 70 5.30 14.95 -7.97
N ILE A 71 6.21 14.38 -7.17
CA ILE A 71 6.25 12.94 -6.89
C ILE A 71 6.25 12.65 -5.38
N CYS A 72 5.92 11.40 -5.03
CA CYS A 72 5.93 10.94 -3.65
C CYS A 72 7.34 10.61 -3.15
N GLY A 73 7.51 10.55 -1.82
CA GLY A 73 8.81 10.31 -1.18
C GLY A 73 9.46 8.99 -1.60
N ARG A 74 8.67 7.92 -1.82
CA ARG A 74 9.18 6.66 -2.39
C ARG A 74 9.81 6.89 -3.77
N CYS A 75 9.12 7.61 -4.64
CA CYS A 75 9.62 7.91 -5.98
C CYS A 75 10.87 8.79 -5.92
N VAL A 76 10.93 9.76 -5.01
CA VAL A 76 12.13 10.57 -4.76
C VAL A 76 13.32 9.70 -4.40
N SER A 77 13.16 8.82 -3.40
CA SER A 77 14.22 7.88 -3.00
C SER A 77 14.70 7.05 -4.20
N ASN A 78 13.78 6.58 -5.05
CA ASN A 78 14.11 5.77 -6.22
C ASN A 78 14.78 6.53 -7.39
N VAL A 79 14.65 7.86 -7.48
CA VAL A 79 15.26 8.65 -8.59
C VAL A 79 16.48 9.46 -8.16
N ALA A 80 16.58 9.82 -6.89
CA ALA A 80 17.59 10.74 -6.37
C ALA A 80 18.23 10.28 -5.05
N GLY A 81 17.81 9.15 -4.48
CA GLY A 81 18.38 8.57 -3.26
C GLY A 81 18.90 7.15 -3.48
N ASP A 82 18.99 6.39 -2.38
CA ASP A 82 19.48 5.01 -2.39
C ASP A 82 18.48 4.00 -2.98
N GLY A 83 17.26 4.45 -3.27
CA GLY A 83 16.15 3.62 -3.69
C GLY A 83 15.60 2.71 -2.59
N GLU A 84 14.42 2.16 -2.85
CA GLU A 84 13.80 1.17 -1.98
C GLU A 84 14.42 -0.22 -2.16
N LYS A 85 14.55 -0.97 -1.07
CA LYS A 85 14.93 -2.39 -1.10
C LYS A 85 13.66 -3.23 -0.98
N ARG A 86 13.46 -4.14 -1.94
CA ARG A 86 12.28 -5.02 -2.00
C ARG A 86 12.72 -6.47 -1.84
N LYS A 87 11.95 -7.26 -1.07
CA LYS A 87 12.27 -8.66 -0.75
C LYS A 87 11.37 -9.65 -1.48
N PHE A 88 10.16 -9.24 -1.83
CA PHE A 88 9.13 -10.09 -2.41
C PHE A 88 8.63 -9.56 -3.76
N ALA A 89 8.24 -8.27 -3.83
CA ALA A 89 7.54 -7.70 -4.98
C ALA A 89 8.04 -6.31 -5.38
#